data_AF-A0A537EW29-F1
#
_entry.id   AF-A0A537EW29-F1
#
_cell.length_a   1.000
_cell.length_b   1.000
_cell.length_c   1.000
_cell.angle_alpha   90.00
_cell.angle_beta   90.00
_cell.angle_gamma   90.00
#
_symmetry.space_group_name_H-M   'P 1'
#
loop_
_entity.id
_entity.type
_entity.pdbx_description
1 polymer ?
#
loop_
_entity_poly.entity_id
_entity_poly.type
_entity_poly.pdbx_seq_one_letter_code
_entity_poly.pdbx_strand_id
1 'polypeptide(L)'
;MSSIMVPDFTIGATLPSVAPADGTSLATSTIIVNPIEHFTGNITLSDLPPPADLECTPIVPATISNSSRRATLSCSSILAGTYAVTIIGTSGRISHNATAIFRFTASAYPGFTITASSSVSFASGQTATSDVKVDPENGFSSQVELAATVSPSTGLSVSLNPFSLANGSGTSTATFRSFTQGNYTVTITATSGASRHTTTVNVHVAAVSHAPPAPSTTSGPDPVIFYGIFGGIIILVVAGTFLVLRRIRRSRS
;
A
#
# COMPACT_ATOMS: atom_id res chain seq x y z
N MET A 1 10.88 -61.27 -51.64
CA MET A 1 11.70 -60.52 -50.67
C MET A 1 10.85 -60.31 -49.43
N SER A 2 11.16 -61.00 -48.33
CA SER A 2 10.43 -60.85 -47.07
C SER A 2 10.83 -59.53 -46.43
N SER A 3 9.88 -58.62 -46.22
CA SER A 3 10.13 -57.37 -45.51
C SER A 3 10.41 -57.72 -44.05
N ILE A 4 11.63 -57.46 -43.58
CA ILE A 4 11.99 -57.68 -42.17
C ILE A 4 11.30 -56.59 -41.35
N MET A 5 10.31 -56.97 -40.54
CA MET A 5 9.72 -56.08 -39.54
C MET A 5 10.66 -55.97 -38.36
N VAL A 6 11.13 -54.75 -38.07
CA VAL A 6 12.04 -54.46 -36.95
C VAL A 6 11.20 -53.89 -35.80
N PRO A 7 11.22 -54.50 -34.61
CA PRO A 7 10.53 -53.95 -33.44
C PRO A 7 11.08 -52.57 -33.07
N ASP A 8 10.19 -51.59 -32.88
CA ASP A 8 10.55 -50.21 -32.59
C ASP A 8 9.49 -49.54 -31.68
N PHE A 9 9.63 -48.26 -31.34
CA PHE A 9 8.62 -47.48 -30.63
C PHE A 9 8.59 -46.03 -31.11
N THR A 10 7.46 -45.35 -30.93
CA THR A 10 7.39 -43.90 -31.05
C THR A 10 7.23 -43.26 -29.67
N ILE A 11 7.72 -42.02 -29.54
CA ILE A 11 7.55 -41.20 -28.36
C ILE A 11 6.93 -39.86 -28.78
N GLY A 12 5.97 -39.38 -27.99
CA GLY A 12 5.35 -38.08 -28.14
C GLY A 12 5.17 -37.41 -26.78
N ALA A 13 5.03 -36.09 -26.77
CA ALA A 13 4.76 -35.32 -25.56
C ALA A 13 3.61 -34.35 -25.82
N THR A 14 2.70 -34.22 -24.86
CA THR A 14 1.58 -33.27 -24.97
C THR A 14 2.02 -31.87 -24.58
N LEU A 15 1.29 -30.88 -25.10
CA LEU A 15 1.45 -29.49 -24.67
C LEU A 15 0.69 -29.28 -23.34
N PRO A 16 1.37 -28.96 -22.22
CA PRO A 16 0.71 -28.59 -20.98
C PRO A 16 -0.07 -27.28 -21.10
N SER A 17 -1.01 -27.05 -20.19
CA SER A 17 -1.65 -25.73 -20.02
C SER A 17 -0.62 -24.68 -19.60
N VAL A 18 -0.85 -23.43 -20.00
CA VAL A 18 -0.03 -22.30 -19.56
C VAL A 18 -0.11 -22.15 -18.04
N ALA A 19 1.04 -21.94 -17.39
CA ALA A 19 1.15 -21.75 -15.95
C ALA A 19 1.78 -20.37 -15.61
N PRO A 20 1.52 -19.82 -14.42
CA PRO A 20 2.22 -18.62 -13.94
C PRO A 20 3.70 -18.92 -13.62
N ALA A 21 4.58 -17.96 -13.93
CA ALA A 21 6.00 -18.00 -13.57
C ALA A 21 6.22 -17.59 -12.10
N ASP A 22 5.71 -18.39 -11.15
CA ASP A 22 5.78 -18.13 -9.71
C ASP A 22 6.69 -19.12 -8.95
N GLY A 23 7.33 -20.05 -9.65
CA GLY A 23 8.16 -21.12 -9.10
C GLY A 23 7.40 -22.27 -8.41
N THR A 24 6.09 -22.14 -8.20
CA THR A 24 5.25 -23.10 -7.45
C THR A 24 4.20 -23.81 -8.29
N SER A 25 3.73 -23.16 -9.35
CA SER A 25 2.70 -23.67 -10.24
C SER A 25 3.30 -24.64 -11.24
N LEU A 26 2.83 -25.90 -11.19
CA LEU A 26 3.33 -26.98 -12.03
C LEU A 26 2.52 -27.09 -13.33
N ALA A 27 3.22 -26.96 -14.46
CA ALA A 27 2.72 -27.35 -15.76
C ALA A 27 3.08 -28.82 -16.02
N THR A 28 2.11 -29.67 -16.40
CA THR A 28 2.31 -31.12 -16.54
C THR A 28 2.14 -31.59 -17.98
N SER A 29 3.21 -32.13 -18.57
CA SER A 29 3.18 -32.79 -19.88
C SER A 29 2.99 -34.30 -19.72
N THR A 30 2.15 -34.89 -20.56
CA THR A 30 2.00 -36.34 -20.69
C THR A 30 2.89 -36.83 -21.83
N ILE A 31 3.84 -37.70 -21.50
CA ILE A 31 4.67 -38.42 -22.44
C ILE A 31 3.90 -39.68 -22.84
N ILE A 32 3.76 -39.90 -24.14
CA ILE A 32 3.05 -41.03 -24.72
C ILE A 32 4.06 -41.86 -25.50
N VAL A 33 4.09 -43.17 -25.25
CA VAL A 33 4.97 -44.10 -25.94
C VAL A 33 4.14 -45.20 -26.57
N ASN A 34 4.31 -45.38 -27.88
CA ASN A 34 3.58 -46.37 -28.66
C ASN A 34 4.55 -47.40 -29.26
N PRO A 35 4.53 -48.66 -28.79
CA PRO A 35 5.27 -49.76 -29.42
C PRO A 35 4.84 -49.99 -30.87
N ILE A 36 5.80 -50.33 -31.74
CA ILE A 36 5.64 -50.70 -33.15
C ILE A 36 6.07 -52.16 -33.32
N GLU A 37 5.38 -52.93 -34.17
CA GLU A 37 5.70 -54.33 -34.51
C GLU A 37 5.95 -55.25 -33.30
N HIS A 38 5.01 -55.25 -32.34
CA HIS A 38 5.06 -56.08 -31.12
C HIS A 38 6.30 -55.86 -30.24
N PHE A 39 6.92 -54.68 -30.29
CA PHE A 39 8.02 -54.33 -29.41
C PHE A 39 7.69 -54.59 -27.93
N THR A 40 8.49 -55.43 -27.26
CA THR A 40 8.31 -55.85 -25.87
C THR A 40 9.36 -55.31 -24.89
N GLY A 41 10.32 -54.50 -25.39
CA GLY A 41 11.41 -53.95 -24.59
C GLY A 41 10.94 -52.94 -23.54
N ASN A 42 11.76 -52.75 -22.50
CA ASN A 42 11.57 -51.68 -21.53
C ASN A 42 12.17 -50.38 -22.08
N ILE A 43 11.44 -49.27 -21.97
CA ILE A 43 11.86 -47.96 -22.46
C ILE A 43 12.16 -47.07 -21.25
N THR A 44 13.42 -46.69 -21.07
CA THR A 44 13.84 -45.74 -20.03
C THR A 44 13.74 -44.31 -20.56
N LEU A 45 13.14 -43.42 -19.79
CA LEU A 45 12.93 -42.01 -20.15
C LEU A 45 13.93 -41.12 -19.42
N SER A 46 14.43 -40.09 -20.10
CA SER A 46 15.31 -39.06 -19.53
C SER A 46 15.05 -37.69 -20.17
N ASP A 47 15.25 -36.62 -19.41
CA ASP A 47 15.04 -35.22 -19.80
C ASP A 47 16.28 -34.33 -19.54
N LEU A 48 17.45 -34.94 -19.33
CA LEU A 48 18.66 -34.23 -18.91
C LEU A 48 19.53 -33.73 -20.07
N PRO A 49 20.15 -32.52 -19.91
CA PRO A 49 19.86 -31.52 -18.88
C PRO A 49 18.62 -30.67 -19.25
N PRO A 50 17.75 -30.32 -18.28
CA PRO A 50 16.66 -29.38 -18.53
C PRO A 50 17.22 -27.97 -18.84
N PRO A 51 16.44 -27.10 -19.50
CA PRO A 51 16.81 -25.71 -19.72
C PRO A 51 17.15 -24.98 -18.41
N ALA A 52 18.04 -24.00 -18.48
CA ALA A 52 18.32 -23.12 -17.33
C ALA A 52 17.02 -22.44 -16.86
N ASP A 53 16.91 -22.22 -15.54
CA ASP A 53 15.76 -21.58 -14.88
C ASP A 53 14.43 -22.37 -14.94
N LEU A 54 14.47 -23.65 -15.33
CA LEU A 54 13.32 -24.56 -15.29
C LEU A 54 13.57 -25.67 -14.27
N GLU A 55 12.68 -25.76 -13.28
CA GLU A 55 12.71 -26.82 -12.27
C GLU A 55 11.69 -27.90 -12.64
N CYS A 56 12.14 -29.13 -12.87
CA CYS A 56 11.27 -30.25 -13.26
C CYS A 56 11.31 -31.38 -12.22
N THR A 57 10.16 -31.98 -11.96
CA THR A 57 10.06 -33.21 -11.17
C THR A 57 10.55 -34.42 -11.97
N PRO A 58 11.07 -35.48 -11.34
CA PRO A 58 11.43 -36.71 -12.04
C PRO A 58 10.26 -37.25 -12.89
N ILE A 59 10.58 -37.81 -14.07
CA ILE A 59 9.59 -38.46 -14.94
C ILE A 59 8.98 -39.67 -14.22
N VAL A 60 7.64 -39.77 -14.18
CA VAL A 60 6.93 -40.88 -13.53
C VAL A 60 5.94 -41.55 -14.50
N PRO A 61 6.06 -42.87 -14.76
CA PRO A 61 7.19 -43.73 -14.41
C PRO A 61 8.42 -43.44 -15.28
N ALA A 62 9.62 -43.56 -14.70
CA ALA A 62 10.89 -43.38 -15.42
C ALA A 62 11.19 -44.50 -16.42
N THR A 63 10.51 -45.65 -16.30
CA THR A 63 10.61 -46.76 -17.25
C THR A 63 9.20 -47.20 -17.65
N ILE A 64 8.96 -47.27 -18.95
CA ILE A 64 7.71 -47.72 -19.54
C ILE A 64 7.90 -49.18 -19.98
N SER A 65 7.08 -50.07 -19.41
CA SER A 65 6.92 -51.48 -19.81
C SER A 65 5.62 -51.67 -20.59
N ASN A 66 5.41 -52.84 -21.20
CA ASN A 66 4.22 -53.14 -22.03
C ASN A 66 2.84 -52.83 -21.42
N SER A 67 2.74 -52.77 -20.09
CA SER A 67 1.53 -52.40 -19.34
C SER A 67 1.28 -50.90 -19.23
N SER A 68 2.31 -50.06 -19.31
CA SER A 68 2.21 -48.60 -19.26
C SER A 68 2.50 -48.01 -20.63
N ARG A 69 1.76 -46.98 -21.02
CA ARG A 69 1.96 -46.26 -22.29
C ARG A 69 2.16 -44.77 -22.09
N ARG A 70 2.16 -44.34 -20.82
CA ARG A 70 2.14 -42.94 -20.43
C ARG A 70 3.09 -42.71 -19.28
N ALA A 71 3.80 -41.60 -19.33
CA ALA A 71 4.53 -41.02 -18.22
C ALA A 71 4.22 -39.53 -18.11
N THR A 72 4.50 -38.94 -16.97
CA THR A 72 4.26 -37.52 -16.70
C THR A 72 5.55 -36.83 -16.31
N LEU A 73 5.72 -35.61 -16.82
CA LEU A 73 6.78 -34.68 -16.48
C LEU A 73 6.12 -33.35 -16.09
N SER A 74 6.36 -32.90 -14.86
CA SER A 74 5.84 -31.64 -14.34
C SER A 74 6.99 -30.67 -14.10
N CYS A 75 6.84 -29.41 -14.53
CA CYS A 75 7.87 -28.39 -14.35
C CYS A 75 7.27 -27.06 -13.85
N SER A 76 8.08 -26.26 -13.16
CA SER A 76 7.80 -24.87 -12.75
C SER A 76 8.97 -23.95 -13.13
N SER A 77 8.71 -22.64 -13.21
CA SER A 77 9.72 -21.61 -13.46
C SER A 77 9.37 -20.32 -12.70
N ILE A 78 10.38 -19.55 -12.31
CA ILE A 78 10.25 -18.18 -11.76
C ILE A 78 10.32 -17.11 -12.85
N LEU A 79 10.69 -17.47 -14.09
CA LEU A 79 10.80 -16.55 -15.21
C LEU A 79 9.70 -16.83 -16.24
N ALA A 80 9.10 -15.75 -16.73
CA ALA A 80 8.17 -15.83 -17.84
C ALA A 80 8.92 -16.24 -19.11
N GLY A 81 8.42 -17.25 -19.81
CA GLY A 81 9.12 -17.81 -20.96
C GLY A 81 8.46 -19.05 -21.54
N THR A 82 8.96 -19.44 -22.71
CA THR A 82 8.64 -20.74 -23.31
C THR A 82 9.87 -21.61 -23.23
N TYR A 83 9.73 -22.78 -22.62
CA TYR A 83 10.81 -23.73 -22.36
C TYR A 83 10.55 -25.02 -23.14
N ALA A 84 11.54 -25.45 -23.92
CA ALA A 84 11.49 -26.72 -24.64
C ALA A 84 12.32 -27.76 -23.88
N VAL A 85 11.69 -28.84 -23.45
CA VAL A 85 12.36 -29.98 -22.80
C VAL A 85 12.38 -31.14 -23.78
N THR A 86 13.57 -31.68 -24.05
CA THR A 86 13.75 -32.86 -24.90
C THR A 86 13.71 -34.11 -24.03
N ILE A 87 12.68 -34.93 -24.22
CA ILE A 87 12.54 -36.23 -23.58
C ILE A 87 13.14 -37.28 -24.52
N ILE A 88 14.07 -38.07 -24.01
CA ILE A 88 14.72 -39.17 -24.72
C ILE A 88 14.21 -40.48 -24.13
N GLY A 89 13.60 -41.30 -24.97
CA GLY A 89 13.29 -42.69 -24.67
C GLY A 89 14.37 -43.60 -25.24
N THR A 90 14.92 -44.50 -24.43
CA THR A 90 15.94 -45.46 -24.87
C THR A 90 15.54 -46.89 -24.52
N SER A 91 15.76 -47.81 -25.46
CA SER A 91 15.67 -49.24 -25.21
C SER A 91 16.77 -49.99 -25.94
N GLY A 92 17.75 -50.50 -25.19
CA GLY A 92 18.94 -51.13 -25.77
C GLY A 92 19.72 -50.16 -26.66
N ARG A 93 19.69 -50.39 -27.99
CA ARG A 93 20.35 -49.52 -29.00
C ARG A 93 19.39 -48.58 -29.72
N ILE A 94 18.09 -48.67 -29.44
CA ILE A 94 17.05 -47.83 -30.04
C ILE A 94 16.86 -46.61 -29.15
N SER A 95 16.85 -45.43 -29.77
CA SER A 95 16.67 -44.16 -29.09
C SER A 95 15.79 -43.25 -29.93
N HIS A 96 14.72 -42.75 -29.34
CA HIS A 96 13.83 -41.74 -29.94
C HIS A 96 13.65 -40.58 -28.98
N ASN A 97 13.31 -39.40 -29.51
CA ASN A 97 13.06 -38.22 -28.70
C ASN A 97 11.72 -37.57 -29.03
N ALA A 98 11.18 -36.87 -28.05
CA ALA A 98 10.05 -35.97 -28.18
C ALA A 98 10.37 -34.66 -27.47
N THR A 99 9.76 -33.56 -27.92
CA THR A 99 9.93 -32.26 -27.27
C THR A 99 8.63 -31.85 -26.59
N ALA A 100 8.67 -31.62 -25.29
CA ALA A 100 7.60 -30.98 -24.54
C ALA A 100 7.85 -29.48 -24.47
N ILE A 101 6.80 -28.67 -24.71
CA ILE A 101 6.91 -27.21 -24.67
C ILE A 101 6.12 -26.69 -23.46
N PHE A 102 6.81 -26.16 -22.47
CA PHE A 102 6.22 -25.54 -21.29
C PHE A 102 6.13 -24.02 -21.49
N ARG A 103 4.98 -23.43 -21.16
CA ARG A 103 4.75 -21.98 -21.28
C ARG A 103 4.44 -21.40 -19.92
N PHE A 104 5.29 -20.49 -19.47
CA PHE A 104 5.09 -19.72 -18.26
C PHE A 104 4.86 -18.25 -18.61
N THR A 105 3.75 -17.69 -18.14
CA THR A 105 3.46 -16.27 -18.29
C THR A 105 3.91 -15.52 -17.05
N ALA A 106 4.30 -14.26 -17.21
CA ALA A 106 4.58 -13.39 -16.08
C ALA A 106 3.37 -13.41 -15.15
N SER A 107 3.56 -13.96 -13.95
CA SER A 107 2.57 -13.87 -12.90
C SER A 107 2.91 -12.63 -12.11
N ALA A 108 2.00 -11.67 -12.10
CA ALA A 108 2.11 -10.59 -11.14
C ALA A 108 1.86 -11.23 -9.77
N TYR A 109 2.89 -11.23 -8.90
CA TYR A 109 2.82 -11.86 -7.59
C TYR A 109 1.66 -11.25 -6.78
N PRO A 110 0.93 -12.02 -5.96
CA PRO A 110 -0.08 -11.46 -5.07
C PRO A 110 0.54 -10.36 -4.20
N GLY A 111 0.08 -9.13 -4.40
CA GLY A 111 0.66 -7.94 -3.80
C GLY A 111 -0.41 -6.94 -3.39
N PHE A 112 0.02 -5.76 -2.97
CA PHE A 112 -0.92 -4.68 -2.66
C PHE A 112 -0.23 -3.35 -2.91
N THR A 113 -1.04 -2.33 -3.18
CA THR A 113 -0.58 -0.94 -3.25
C THR A 113 -1.11 -0.17 -2.07
N ILE A 114 -0.37 0.87 -1.67
CA ILE A 114 -0.79 1.82 -0.64
C ILE A 114 -0.80 3.23 -1.24
N THR A 115 -1.90 3.95 -1.03
CA THR A 115 -2.06 5.33 -1.45
C THR A 115 -2.55 6.18 -0.27
N ALA A 116 -2.15 7.45 -0.25
CA ALA A 116 -2.58 8.43 0.74
C ALA A 116 -2.57 9.83 0.11
N SER A 117 -3.14 10.83 0.80
CA SER A 117 -3.02 12.21 0.35
C SER A 117 -1.55 12.66 0.39
N SER A 118 -1.09 13.36 -0.64
CA SER A 118 0.29 13.84 -0.72
C SER A 118 0.60 14.97 0.28
N SER A 119 -0.39 15.79 0.61
CA SER A 119 -0.24 16.91 1.54
C SER A 119 -1.48 17.17 2.39
N VAL A 120 -1.26 17.60 3.63
CA VAL A 120 -2.30 18.01 4.59
C VAL A 120 -1.86 19.30 5.27
N SER A 121 -2.77 20.24 5.48
CA SER A 121 -2.48 21.49 6.20
C SER A 121 -3.54 21.81 7.24
N PHE A 122 -3.11 22.24 8.43
CA PHE A 122 -4.02 22.67 9.50
C PHE A 122 -3.35 23.69 10.43
N ALA A 123 -4.16 24.43 11.20
CA ALA A 123 -3.65 25.38 12.18
C ALA A 123 -3.16 24.67 13.45
N SER A 124 -2.13 25.22 14.11
CA SER A 124 -1.61 24.69 15.37
C SER A 124 -2.73 24.54 16.41
N GLY A 125 -2.74 23.41 17.11
CA GLY A 125 -3.79 23.03 18.07
C GLY A 125 -5.01 22.36 17.46
N GLN A 126 -5.12 22.30 16.13
CA GLN A 126 -6.18 21.58 15.43
C GLN A 126 -5.75 20.15 15.05
N THR A 127 -6.71 19.38 14.55
CA THR A 127 -6.51 18.05 13.98
C THR A 127 -6.88 18.06 12.50
N ALA A 128 -6.17 17.27 11.70
CA ALA A 128 -6.53 16.97 10.32
C ALA A 128 -6.53 15.47 10.08
N THR A 129 -7.20 15.02 9.03
CA THR A 129 -7.25 13.60 8.64
C THR A 129 -6.85 13.40 7.19
N SER A 130 -6.36 12.21 6.86
CA SER A 130 -6.12 11.73 5.49
C SER A 130 -6.51 10.28 5.39
N ASP A 131 -7.11 9.89 4.26
CA ASP A 131 -7.42 8.50 3.98
C ASP A 131 -6.19 7.80 3.40
N VAL A 132 -5.84 6.68 4.02
CA VAL A 132 -4.79 5.75 3.59
C VAL A 132 -5.50 4.52 3.03
N LYS A 133 -5.43 4.33 1.73
CA LYS A 133 -6.09 3.23 1.04
C LYS A 133 -5.08 2.15 0.66
N VAL A 134 -5.44 0.90 0.95
CA VAL A 134 -4.71 -0.28 0.49
C VAL A 134 -5.57 -1.04 -0.50
N ASP A 135 -5.05 -1.23 -1.71
CA ASP A 135 -5.71 -1.95 -2.79
C ASP A 135 -4.96 -3.26 -3.07
N PRO A 136 -5.63 -4.43 -3.01
CA PRO A 136 -5.00 -5.71 -3.30
C PRO A 136 -4.76 -5.88 -4.80
N GLU A 137 -3.68 -6.55 -5.15
CA GLU A 137 -3.29 -6.87 -6.52
C GLU A 137 -3.19 -8.39 -6.69
N ASN A 138 -3.56 -8.88 -7.87
CA ASN A 138 -3.38 -10.29 -8.26
C ASN A 138 -3.97 -11.30 -7.28
N GLY A 139 -5.15 -11.00 -6.71
CA GLY A 139 -5.85 -11.89 -5.78
C GLY A 139 -5.29 -11.93 -4.37
N PHE A 140 -4.43 -10.98 -4.00
CA PHE A 140 -3.91 -10.84 -2.64
C PHE A 140 -5.03 -10.69 -1.60
N SER A 141 -4.95 -11.51 -0.55
CA SER A 141 -5.96 -11.61 0.51
C SER A 141 -5.35 -11.77 1.91
N SER A 142 -4.05 -11.52 2.05
CA SER A 142 -3.37 -11.59 3.36
C SER A 142 -3.55 -10.30 4.16
N GLN A 143 -3.49 -10.38 5.49
CA GLN A 143 -3.59 -9.21 6.36
C GLN A 143 -2.42 -8.23 6.12
N VAL A 144 -2.73 -6.93 6.14
CA VAL A 144 -1.73 -5.85 6.02
C VAL A 144 -1.72 -5.03 7.30
N GLU A 145 -0.55 -4.85 7.89
CA GLU A 145 -0.32 -3.99 9.05
C GLU A 145 0.25 -2.64 8.61
N LEU A 146 -0.28 -1.56 9.19
CA LEU A 146 0.10 -0.19 8.91
C LEU A 146 0.85 0.40 10.10
N ALA A 147 1.99 1.03 9.82
CA ALA A 147 2.78 1.78 10.79
C ALA A 147 3.13 3.16 10.23
N ALA A 148 3.14 4.19 11.07
CA ALA A 148 3.54 5.52 10.67
C ALA A 148 4.76 6.00 11.46
N THR A 149 5.64 6.71 10.77
CA THR A 149 6.82 7.37 11.33
C THR A 149 6.82 8.83 10.90
N VAL A 150 7.33 9.71 11.77
CA VAL A 150 7.27 11.16 11.57
C VAL A 150 8.67 11.76 11.59
N SER A 151 8.94 12.69 10.68
CA SER A 151 10.17 13.48 10.63
C SER A 151 9.82 14.98 10.50
N PRO A 152 10.30 15.88 11.38
CA PRO A 152 11.05 15.60 12.61
C PRO A 152 10.25 14.73 13.60
N SER A 153 10.94 13.93 14.43
CA SER A 153 10.30 12.94 15.32
C SER A 153 9.51 13.56 16.49
N THR A 154 9.62 14.87 16.70
CA THR A 154 8.93 15.61 17.76
C THR A 154 8.05 16.70 17.18
N GLY A 155 6.90 16.96 17.81
CA GLY A 155 6.01 18.08 17.48
C GLY A 155 4.69 17.65 16.84
N LEU A 156 4.72 16.63 15.98
CA LEU A 156 3.53 16.05 15.34
C LEU A 156 3.26 14.63 15.86
N SER A 157 2.02 14.39 16.29
CA SER A 157 1.50 13.06 16.59
C SER A 157 0.60 12.57 15.46
N VAL A 158 0.68 11.26 15.19
CA VAL A 158 -0.12 10.58 14.17
C VAL A 158 -0.74 9.30 14.74
N SER A 159 -1.99 9.03 14.39
CA SER A 159 -2.66 7.76 14.66
C SER A 159 -3.31 7.21 13.39
N LEU A 160 -3.31 5.89 13.25
CA LEU A 160 -3.94 5.17 12.15
C LEU A 160 -5.07 4.31 12.70
N ASN A 161 -6.27 4.40 12.13
CA ASN A 161 -7.40 3.57 12.54
C ASN A 161 -8.25 3.16 11.33
N PRO A 162 -8.39 1.84 11.03
CA PRO A 162 -7.68 0.72 11.66
C PRO A 162 -6.18 0.69 11.30
N PHE A 163 -5.34 0.14 12.19
CA PHE A 163 -3.91 -0.09 11.89
C PHE A 163 -3.65 -1.45 11.22
N SER A 164 -4.66 -2.32 11.18
CA SER A 164 -4.58 -3.62 10.49
C SER A 164 -5.76 -3.78 9.54
N LEU A 165 -5.49 -4.12 8.28
CA LEU A 165 -6.49 -4.33 7.24
C LEU A 165 -6.54 -5.82 6.90
N ALA A 166 -7.69 -6.45 7.16
CA ALA A 166 -7.93 -7.83 6.76
C ALA A 166 -8.06 -7.94 5.24
N ASN A 167 -7.78 -9.12 4.69
CA ASN A 167 -7.92 -9.41 3.25
C ASN A 167 -7.08 -8.51 2.33
N GLY A 168 -6.06 -7.82 2.85
CA GLY A 168 -5.16 -7.01 2.04
C GLY A 168 -5.81 -5.81 1.37
N SER A 169 -6.98 -5.41 1.86
CA SER A 169 -7.83 -4.40 1.25
C SER A 169 -8.51 -3.56 2.32
N GLY A 170 -8.60 -2.25 2.07
CA GLY A 170 -9.42 -1.37 2.89
C GLY A 170 -8.84 0.03 3.03
N THR A 171 -9.50 0.81 3.88
CA THR A 171 -9.12 2.20 4.14
C THR A 171 -8.84 2.37 5.62
N SER A 172 -7.73 3.05 5.93
CA SER A 172 -7.34 3.51 7.26
C SER A 172 -7.36 5.02 7.30
N THR A 173 -7.88 5.62 8.37
CA THR A 173 -7.83 7.06 8.55
C THR A 173 -6.60 7.44 9.36
N ALA A 174 -5.70 8.21 8.75
CA ALA A 174 -4.58 8.85 9.42
C ALA A 174 -5.03 10.17 10.05
N THR A 175 -4.90 10.30 11.37
CA THR A 175 -5.23 11.52 12.11
C THR A 175 -3.95 12.21 12.57
N PHE A 176 -3.79 13.47 12.19
CA PHE A 176 -2.63 14.31 12.47
C PHE A 176 -2.99 15.36 13.54
N ARG A 177 -2.13 15.53 14.53
CA ARG A 177 -2.28 16.56 15.57
C ARG A 177 -0.93 17.14 15.97
N SER A 178 -0.83 18.46 16.02
CA SER A 178 0.38 19.19 16.42
C SER A 178 0.04 20.52 17.07
N PHE A 179 0.86 20.93 18.03
CA PHE A 179 0.86 22.27 18.62
C PHE A 179 2.08 23.10 18.18
N THR A 180 3.00 22.50 17.42
CA THR A 180 4.23 23.14 16.98
C THR A 180 4.14 23.44 15.49
N GLN A 181 4.18 24.72 15.13
CA GLN A 181 4.23 25.15 13.73
C GLN A 181 5.46 24.56 13.04
N GLY A 182 5.27 24.12 11.80
CA GLY A 182 6.35 23.58 11.00
C GLY A 182 5.85 22.67 9.89
N ASN A 183 6.82 22.17 9.12
CA ASN A 183 6.61 21.13 8.12
C ASN A 183 7.08 19.80 8.69
N TYR A 184 6.26 18.78 8.52
CA TYR A 184 6.55 17.40 8.91
C TYR A 184 6.33 16.48 7.72
N THR A 185 7.13 15.43 7.63
CA THR A 185 6.95 14.34 6.68
C THR A 185 6.55 13.10 7.46
N VAL A 186 5.38 12.55 7.14
CA VAL A 186 4.88 11.31 7.71
C VAL A 186 5.05 10.20 6.68
N THR A 187 5.82 9.17 7.03
CA THR A 187 5.98 7.97 6.20
C THR A 187 5.11 6.86 6.77
N ILE A 188 4.15 6.40 5.96
CA ILE A 188 3.24 5.32 6.29
C ILE A 188 3.71 4.06 5.58
N THR A 189 3.97 3.01 6.35
CA THR A 189 4.46 1.72 5.89
C THR A 189 3.34 0.70 6.02
N ALA A 190 3.02 0.01 4.94
CA ALA A 190 2.14 -1.14 4.91
C ALA A 190 2.97 -2.42 4.75
N THR A 191 2.75 -3.40 5.61
CA THR A 191 3.55 -4.63 5.69
C THR A 191 2.63 -5.86 5.69
N SER A 192 2.98 -6.87 4.90
CA SER A 192 2.37 -8.20 4.95
C SER A 192 3.43 -9.26 4.69
N GLY A 193 3.76 -10.06 5.71
CA GLY A 193 4.87 -11.01 5.63
C GLY A 193 6.19 -10.32 5.26
N ALA A 194 6.78 -10.69 4.12
CA ALA A 194 8.00 -10.07 3.59
C ALA A 194 7.74 -8.86 2.66
N SER A 195 6.49 -8.65 2.23
CA SER A 195 6.12 -7.54 1.33
C SER A 195 5.91 -6.26 2.12
N ARG A 196 6.54 -5.16 1.66
CA ARG A 196 6.48 -3.85 2.32
C ARG A 196 6.36 -2.73 1.29
N HIS A 197 5.33 -1.90 1.42
CA HIS A 197 5.11 -0.72 0.59
C HIS A 197 4.98 0.52 1.47
N THR A 198 5.39 1.69 0.95
CA THR A 198 5.38 2.94 1.71
C THR A 198 4.76 4.07 0.91
N THR A 199 4.08 4.98 1.62
CA THR A 199 3.62 6.26 1.09
C THR A 199 3.99 7.40 2.03
N THR A 200 4.08 8.61 1.52
CA THR A 200 4.53 9.79 2.28
C THR A 200 3.49 10.89 2.23
N VAL A 201 3.22 11.50 3.39
CA VAL A 201 2.31 12.63 3.56
C VAL A 201 3.09 13.83 4.10
N ASN A 202 3.04 14.95 3.38
CA ASN A 202 3.64 16.21 3.82
C ASN A 202 2.62 17.02 4.62
N VAL A 203 2.92 17.30 5.88
CA VAL A 203 2.03 17.97 6.83
C VAL A 203 2.56 19.36 7.15
N HIS A 204 1.78 20.39 6.83
CA HIS A 204 2.08 21.77 7.18
C HIS A 204 1.19 22.26 8.31
N VAL A 205 1.80 22.66 9.43
CA VAL A 205 1.11 23.19 10.60
C VAL A 205 1.30 24.70 10.64
N ALA A 206 0.23 25.46 10.38
CA ALA A 206 0.27 26.92 10.35
C ALA A 206 0.13 27.53 11.76
N ALA A 207 0.70 28.72 11.98
CA ALA A 207 0.47 29.49 13.20
C ALA A 207 -1.00 29.89 13.35
N VAL A 208 -1.49 29.95 14.58
CA VAL A 208 -2.81 30.52 14.87
C VAL A 208 -2.68 32.04 14.80
N SER A 209 -3.28 32.66 13.79
CA SER A 209 -3.37 34.12 13.69
C SER A 209 -4.26 34.64 14.82
N HIS A 210 -3.69 35.20 15.87
CA HIS A 210 -4.43 36.07 16.77
C HIS A 210 -4.65 37.40 16.05
N ALA A 211 -5.91 37.72 15.72
CA ALA A 211 -6.27 39.08 15.38
C ALA A 211 -5.92 39.97 16.58
N PRO A 212 -5.26 41.13 16.39
CA PRO A 212 -5.03 42.07 17.48
C PRO A 212 -6.38 42.39 18.14
N PRO A 213 -6.49 42.41 19.48
CA PRO A 213 -7.70 42.92 20.11
C PRO A 213 -7.95 44.31 19.55
N ALA A 214 -9.18 44.55 19.06
CA ALA A 214 -9.56 45.87 18.59
C ALA A 214 -9.16 46.88 19.67
N PRO A 215 -8.54 48.03 19.31
CA PRO A 215 -8.22 49.04 20.30
C PRO A 215 -9.52 49.35 21.03
N SER A 216 -9.55 49.11 22.34
CA SER A 216 -10.66 49.55 23.17
C SER A 216 -10.71 51.05 23.01
N THR A 217 -11.66 51.54 22.21
CA THR A 217 -12.10 52.93 22.28
C THR A 217 -12.77 53.05 23.64
N THR A 218 -11.98 53.20 24.69
CA THR A 218 -12.43 53.85 25.90
C THR A 218 -12.76 55.26 25.44
N SER A 219 -14.02 55.47 25.09
CA SER A 219 -14.62 56.80 25.11
C SER A 219 -14.28 57.37 26.47
N GLY A 220 -13.22 58.18 26.52
CA GLY A 220 -13.01 59.07 27.66
C GLY A 220 -14.33 59.81 27.89
N PRO A 221 -14.73 60.06 29.14
CA PRO A 221 -15.96 60.78 29.40
C PRO A 221 -15.95 62.06 28.57
N ASP A 222 -17.02 62.29 27.80
CA ASP A 222 -17.16 63.43 26.91
C ASP A 222 -16.72 64.72 27.63
N PRO A 223 -15.83 65.55 27.05
CA PRO A 223 -15.39 66.80 27.67
C PRO A 223 -16.53 67.83 27.84
N VAL A 224 -17.76 67.49 27.45
CA VAL A 224 -18.94 68.35 27.53
C VAL A 224 -19.63 68.28 28.91
N ILE A 225 -19.43 67.22 29.70
CA ILE A 225 -20.06 67.12 31.04
C ILE A 225 -19.20 67.79 32.13
N PHE A 226 -17.91 68.04 31.88
CA PHE A 226 -17.02 68.64 32.89
C PHE A 226 -17.28 70.15 33.12
N TYR A 227 -17.75 70.89 32.12
CA TYR A 227 -18.05 72.32 32.27
C TYR A 227 -19.47 72.60 32.83
N GLY A 228 -20.38 71.64 32.79
CA GLY A 228 -21.74 71.81 33.33
C GLY A 228 -21.80 71.78 34.86
N ILE A 229 -20.92 71.02 35.51
CA ILE A 229 -20.97 70.82 36.97
C ILE A 229 -20.20 71.93 37.71
N PHE A 230 -19.09 72.43 37.17
CA PHE A 230 -18.36 73.55 37.78
C PHE A 230 -19.06 74.92 37.61
N GLY A 231 -19.86 75.11 36.55
CA GLY A 231 -20.66 76.34 36.36
C GLY A 231 -21.84 76.48 37.34
N GLY A 232 -22.48 75.37 37.72
CA GLY A 232 -23.62 75.37 38.64
C GLY A 232 -23.25 75.63 40.11
N ILE A 233 -22.09 75.15 40.55
CA ILE A 233 -21.65 75.27 41.96
C ILE A 233 -21.19 76.71 42.29
N ILE A 234 -20.58 77.44 41.33
CA ILE A 234 -20.12 78.81 41.56
C ILE A 234 -21.29 79.80 41.72
N ILE A 235 -22.40 79.59 41.00
CA ILE A 235 -23.58 80.49 41.09
C ILE A 235 -24.28 80.36 42.46
N LEU A 236 -24.33 79.17 43.06
CA LEU A 236 -24.96 78.98 44.37
C LEU A 236 -24.15 79.61 45.52
N VAL A 237 -22.82 79.61 45.44
CA VAL A 237 -21.96 80.22 46.46
C VAL A 237 -22.00 81.76 46.39
N VAL A 238 -22.07 82.34 45.19
CA VAL A 238 -22.19 83.80 45.00
C VAL A 238 -23.58 84.32 45.38
N ALA A 239 -24.65 83.58 45.06
CA ALA A 239 -26.02 83.94 45.49
C ALA A 239 -26.20 83.83 47.01
N GLY A 240 -25.63 82.78 47.63
CA GLY A 240 -25.66 82.59 49.09
C GLY A 240 -24.94 83.70 49.85
N THR A 241 -23.74 84.09 49.41
CA THR A 241 -22.97 85.17 50.03
C THR A 241 -23.62 86.55 49.83
N PHE A 242 -24.22 86.83 48.67
CA PHE A 242 -24.93 88.09 48.42
C PHE A 242 -26.21 88.22 49.27
N LEU A 243 -26.98 87.14 49.45
CA LEU A 243 -28.18 87.16 50.30
C LEU A 243 -27.86 87.33 51.78
N VAL A 244 -26.75 86.74 52.27
CA VAL A 244 -26.29 86.92 53.66
C VAL A 244 -25.84 88.37 53.91
N LEU A 245 -25.09 88.97 52.98
CA LEU A 245 -24.67 90.38 53.11
C LEU A 245 -25.85 91.36 53.06
N ARG A 246 -26.88 91.07 52.25
CA ARG A 246 -28.10 91.89 52.20
C ARG A 246 -28.92 91.79 53.50
N ARG A 247 -28.91 90.63 54.17
CA ARG A 247 -29.57 90.44 55.48
C ARG A 247 -28.84 91.18 56.60
N ILE A 248 -27.51 91.21 56.57
CA ILE A 248 -26.70 91.93 57.57
C ILE A 248 -26.82 93.46 57.40
N ARG A 249 -26.90 93.97 56.16
CA ARG A 249 -27.15 95.41 55.91
C ARG A 249 -28.52 95.90 56.37
N ARG A 250 -29.56 95.06 56.31
CA ARG A 250 -30.91 95.41 56.80
C ARG A 250 -31.05 95.36 58.32
N SER A 251 -30.14 94.72 59.05
CA SER A 251 -30.17 94.64 60.52
C SER A 251 -29.47 95.83 61.21
N ARG A 252 -28.87 96.75 60.45
CA ARG A 252 -28.13 97.92 60.99
C ARG A 252 -28.69 99.27 60.52
N SER A 253 -29.97 99.32 60.13
CA SER A 253 -30.73 100.57 59.96
C SER A 253 -31.94 100.55 60.87
#